data_AF-A0A3C0FKH0-F1
#
_entry.id   AF-A0A3C0FKH0-F1
#
_cell.length_a   1.000
_cell.length_b   1.000
_cell.length_c   1.000
_cell.angle_alpha   90.00
_cell.angle_beta   90.00
_cell.angle_gamma   90.00
#
_symmetry.space_group_name_H-M   'P 1'
#
loop_
_entity.id
_entity.type
_entity.pdbx_description
1 polymer ?
#
loop_
_entity_poly.entity_id
_entity_poly.type
_entity_poly.pdbx_seq_one_letter_code
_entity_poly.pdbx_strand_id
1 'polypeptide(L)'
;TSLLRLELIEDEDLRSQAEGILAQRDIFTADAIKLIYLAEKNGGLTRTQAEKFVAEALETFRWHSDATVTLETYQKLHDAHRLIADVVCFKGPHINHLTPRTLDIDTVQQEMPERGITPKAIVEGPPARSCPILLRQTSFKALEERVNFIGGRRDETVGTHTARFGEIEQRGIALTAEGRKLYDTLLAATRHAVQINVGGSNARDYETELAERFRAFPDDYETLRVEKLAFFRYSPTKAGLNAAKKEDLAGSINALVDQGYLRADPIIYEDFLPVSAAGIFQSNLGSDEQKNYSEQSNQEVFEDCLGAPVGNELDLYAGLEQDSLNTALEALGIRKNVA
;
A
#
# COMPACT_ATOMS: atom_id res chain seq x y z
N THR A 1 -1.76 -2.45 -7.08
CA THR A 1 -2.07 -2.45 -8.54
C THR A 1 -3.20 -1.47 -8.78
N SER A 2 -3.14 -0.69 -9.86
CA SER A 2 -4.18 0.28 -10.23
C SER A 2 -4.65 0.00 -11.66
N LEU A 3 -5.95 0.17 -11.92
CA LEU A 3 -6.55 0.03 -13.24
C LEU A 3 -6.92 1.43 -13.78
N LEU A 4 -6.42 1.77 -14.98
CA LEU A 4 -6.77 3.03 -15.62
C LEU A 4 -8.24 3.00 -16.08
N ARG A 5 -9.00 4.02 -15.70
CA ARG A 5 -10.40 4.22 -16.09
C ARG A 5 -10.49 5.16 -17.28
N LEU A 6 -10.57 4.60 -18.49
CA LEU A 6 -10.58 5.35 -19.75
C LEU A 6 -11.85 6.21 -19.89
N GLU A 7 -12.96 5.78 -19.32
CA GLU A 7 -14.23 6.51 -19.31
C GLU A 7 -14.14 7.85 -18.56
N LEU A 8 -13.10 8.07 -17.75
CA LEU A 8 -12.83 9.35 -17.08
C LEU A 8 -12.00 10.32 -17.93
N ILE A 9 -11.57 9.92 -19.13
CA ILE A 9 -10.90 10.81 -20.09
C ILE A 9 -11.98 11.61 -20.83
N GLU A 10 -12.14 12.89 -20.51
CA GLU A 10 -13.23 13.73 -21.06
C GLU A 10 -13.21 13.83 -22.59
N ASP A 11 -12.03 13.98 -23.19
CA ASP A 11 -11.84 14.03 -24.65
C ASP A 11 -12.07 12.64 -25.28
N GLU A 12 -13.15 12.50 -26.05
CA GLU A 12 -13.58 11.25 -26.67
C GLU A 12 -12.60 10.75 -27.75
N ASP A 13 -11.98 11.65 -28.51
CA ASP A 13 -10.99 11.28 -29.53
C ASP A 13 -9.72 10.77 -28.86
N LEU A 14 -9.28 11.45 -27.79
CA LEU A 14 -8.12 11.03 -27.00
C LEU A 14 -8.38 9.70 -26.28
N ARG A 15 -9.58 9.50 -25.76
CA ARG A 15 -10.02 8.23 -25.16
C ARG A 15 -9.96 7.09 -26.17
N SER A 16 -10.55 7.28 -27.35
CA SER A 16 -10.54 6.30 -28.43
C SER A 16 -9.12 5.97 -28.89
N GLN A 17 -8.24 6.99 -28.95
CA GLN A 17 -6.83 6.79 -29.25
C GLN A 17 -6.12 5.95 -28.17
N ALA A 18 -6.36 6.24 -26.89
CA ALA A 18 -5.80 5.47 -25.77
C ALA A 18 -6.25 4.01 -25.79
N GLU A 19 -7.54 3.76 -26.00
CA GLU A 19 -8.10 2.40 -26.18
C GLU A 19 -7.41 1.65 -27.32
N GLY A 20 -7.26 2.30 -28.49
CA GLY A 20 -6.62 1.70 -29.65
C GLY A 20 -5.16 1.33 -29.43
N ILE A 21 -4.42 2.12 -28.63
CA ILE A 21 -3.03 1.84 -28.26
C ILE A 21 -2.98 0.66 -27.27
N LEU A 22 -3.82 0.69 -26.23
CA LEU A 22 -3.87 -0.35 -25.21
C LEU A 22 -4.31 -1.70 -25.77
N ALA A 23 -5.19 -1.73 -26.77
CA ALA A 23 -5.67 -2.98 -27.38
C ALA A 23 -4.61 -3.70 -28.23
N GLN A 24 -3.54 -3.01 -28.62
CA GLN A 24 -2.48 -3.58 -29.49
C GLN A 24 -1.32 -4.22 -28.72
N ARG A 25 -1.29 -4.09 -27.39
CA ARG A 25 -0.14 -4.53 -26.58
C ARG A 25 -0.40 -5.90 -25.93
N ASP A 26 0.64 -6.72 -25.94
CA ASP A 26 0.75 -7.91 -25.11
C ASP A 26 1.79 -7.65 -24.02
N ILE A 27 1.34 -7.51 -22.77
CA ILE A 27 2.23 -7.18 -21.65
C ILE A 27 2.93 -8.41 -21.05
N PHE A 28 2.41 -9.61 -21.29
CA PHE A 28 2.94 -10.86 -20.77
C PHE A 28 3.69 -11.64 -21.83
N THR A 29 4.81 -12.26 -21.46
CA THR A 29 5.48 -13.19 -22.36
C THR A 29 4.64 -14.47 -22.52
N ALA A 30 4.75 -15.12 -23.69
CA ALA A 30 4.04 -16.37 -23.95
C ALA A 30 4.44 -17.49 -22.95
N ASP A 31 5.69 -17.48 -22.49
CA ASP A 31 6.18 -18.44 -21.50
C ASP A 31 5.65 -18.16 -20.09
N ALA A 32 5.47 -16.89 -19.68
CA ALA A 32 4.80 -16.55 -18.43
C ALA A 32 3.36 -17.10 -18.41
N ILE A 33 2.59 -16.85 -19.47
CA ILE A 33 1.21 -17.36 -19.62
C ILE A 33 1.18 -18.88 -19.57
N LYS A 34 2.08 -19.56 -20.29
CA LYS A 34 2.17 -21.03 -20.28
C LYS A 34 2.44 -21.59 -18.88
N LEU A 35 3.29 -20.91 -18.09
CA LEU A 35 3.62 -21.32 -16.73
C LEU A 35 2.46 -21.07 -15.75
N ILE A 36 1.66 -20.02 -15.93
CA ILE A 36 0.42 -19.80 -15.18
C ILE A 36 -0.54 -20.97 -15.40
N TYR A 37 -0.85 -21.31 -16.66
CA TYR A 37 -1.72 -22.45 -16.97
C TYR A 37 -1.22 -23.78 -16.40
N LEU A 38 0.10 -23.99 -16.41
CA LEU A 38 0.71 -25.20 -15.85
C LEU A 38 0.54 -25.26 -14.33
N ALA A 39 0.70 -24.13 -13.64
CA ALA A 39 0.50 -24.01 -12.20
C ALA A 39 -0.95 -24.33 -11.82
N GLU A 40 -1.92 -23.73 -12.52
CA GLU A 40 -3.36 -23.97 -12.32
C GLU A 40 -3.72 -25.43 -12.54
N LYS A 41 -3.22 -26.04 -13.62
CA LYS A 41 -3.51 -27.45 -13.96
C LYS A 41 -2.93 -28.44 -12.95
N ASN A 42 -1.74 -28.17 -12.43
CA ASN A 42 -1.00 -29.12 -11.58
C ASN A 42 -1.14 -28.83 -10.08
N GLY A 43 -1.76 -27.72 -9.69
CA GLY A 43 -1.78 -27.23 -8.31
C GLY A 43 -0.43 -26.68 -7.84
N GLY A 44 0.46 -26.29 -8.77
CA GLY A 44 1.78 -25.73 -8.47
C GLY A 44 2.82 -25.93 -9.57
N LEU A 45 4.00 -25.35 -9.33
CA LEU A 45 5.17 -25.46 -10.20
C LEU A 45 6.31 -26.20 -9.50
N THR A 46 7.12 -26.92 -10.25
CA THR A 46 8.43 -27.38 -9.75
C THR A 46 9.36 -26.19 -9.55
N ARG A 47 10.43 -26.36 -8.76
CA ARG A 47 11.42 -25.30 -8.54
C ARG A 47 11.96 -24.70 -9.84
N THR A 48 12.36 -25.54 -10.80
CA THR A 48 12.88 -25.08 -12.10
C THR A 48 11.84 -24.30 -12.91
N GLN A 49 10.57 -24.72 -12.85
CA GLN A 49 9.47 -23.99 -13.50
C GLN A 49 9.19 -22.66 -12.80
N ALA A 50 9.25 -22.62 -11.48
CA ALA A 50 9.08 -21.39 -10.70
C ALA A 50 10.21 -20.39 -10.96
N GLU A 51 11.46 -20.83 -11.03
CA GLU A 51 12.61 -19.98 -11.39
C GLU A 51 12.44 -19.39 -12.80
N LYS A 52 11.97 -20.20 -13.77
CA LYS A 52 11.63 -19.70 -15.10
C LYS A 52 10.46 -18.71 -15.04
N PHE A 53 9.41 -19.01 -14.28
CA PHE A 53 8.24 -18.14 -14.15
C PHE A 53 8.62 -16.77 -13.60
N VAL A 54 9.48 -16.70 -12.58
CA VAL A 54 9.98 -15.43 -12.02
C VAL A 54 10.72 -14.62 -13.10
N ALA A 55 11.60 -15.25 -13.88
CA ALA A 55 12.34 -14.57 -14.94
C ALA A 55 11.40 -14.02 -16.05
N GLU A 56 10.42 -14.81 -16.48
CA GLU A 56 9.45 -14.42 -17.51
C GLU A 56 8.46 -13.35 -17.01
N ALA A 57 7.98 -13.46 -15.78
CA ALA A 57 7.10 -12.46 -15.18
C ALA A 57 7.80 -11.12 -15.00
N LEU A 58 9.11 -11.12 -14.67
CA LEU A 58 9.90 -9.90 -14.49
C LEU A 58 9.95 -9.04 -15.76
N GLU A 59 9.90 -9.64 -16.95
CA GLU A 59 9.86 -8.90 -18.21
C GLU A 59 8.62 -8.01 -18.35
N THR A 60 7.49 -8.38 -17.72
CA THR A 60 6.26 -7.57 -17.70
C THR A 60 6.49 -6.20 -17.03
N PHE A 61 7.37 -6.14 -16.03
CA PHE A 61 7.57 -4.95 -15.19
C PHE A 61 8.86 -4.18 -15.53
N ARG A 62 9.62 -4.65 -16.53
CA ARG A 62 10.88 -4.04 -16.93
C ARG A 62 10.64 -2.65 -17.55
N TRP A 63 11.51 -1.70 -17.20
CA TRP A 63 11.51 -0.41 -17.88
C TRP A 63 11.97 -0.52 -19.33
N HIS A 64 11.25 0.16 -20.21
CA HIS A 64 11.64 0.34 -21.60
C HIS A 64 11.61 1.84 -21.95
N SER A 65 12.76 2.37 -22.38
CA SER A 65 12.86 3.77 -22.81
C SER A 65 12.14 4.07 -24.12
N ASP A 66 11.77 3.05 -24.89
CA ASP A 66 11.05 3.22 -26.16
C ASP A 66 9.54 3.25 -25.91
N ALA A 67 8.92 4.41 -26.14
CA ALA A 67 7.48 4.57 -26.15
C ALA A 67 6.86 3.86 -27.37
N THR A 68 5.59 3.48 -27.23
CA THR A 68 4.77 2.85 -28.28
C THR A 68 4.04 3.86 -29.17
N VAL A 69 4.29 5.15 -28.96
CA VAL A 69 3.57 6.27 -29.62
C VAL A 69 4.54 7.34 -30.16
N THR A 70 4.01 8.27 -30.94
CA THR A 70 4.74 9.47 -31.37
C THR A 70 4.83 10.49 -30.22
N LEU A 71 5.76 11.44 -30.31
CA LEU A 71 5.89 12.53 -29.33
C LEU A 71 4.61 13.37 -29.22
N GLU A 72 3.92 13.61 -30.34
CA GLU A 72 2.67 14.36 -30.37
C GLU A 72 1.56 13.65 -29.57
N THR A 73 1.36 12.34 -29.80
CA THR A 73 0.38 11.55 -29.06
C THR A 73 0.72 11.49 -27.57
N TYR A 74 2.00 11.29 -27.24
CA TYR A 74 2.45 11.32 -25.85
C TYR A 74 2.12 12.65 -25.17
N GLN A 75 2.39 13.78 -25.83
CA GLN A 75 2.12 15.11 -25.27
C GLN A 75 0.63 15.32 -25.00
N LYS A 76 -0.25 14.91 -25.92
CA LYS A 76 -1.72 14.99 -25.73
C LYS A 76 -2.18 14.19 -24.52
N LEU A 77 -1.71 12.95 -24.37
CA LEU A 77 -2.05 12.10 -23.23
C LEU A 77 -1.46 12.65 -21.91
N HIS A 78 -0.26 13.22 -21.97
CA HIS A 78 0.42 13.81 -20.82
C HIS A 78 -0.29 15.07 -20.32
N ASP A 79 -0.70 15.94 -21.24
CA ASP A 79 -1.42 17.18 -20.95
C ASP A 79 -2.81 16.91 -20.39
N ALA A 80 -3.46 15.82 -20.82
CA ALA A 80 -4.73 15.37 -20.22
C ALA A 80 -4.52 14.90 -18.78
N HIS A 81 -3.61 13.94 -18.57
CA HIS A 81 -3.15 13.57 -17.23
C HIS A 81 -1.87 12.75 -17.33
N ARG A 82 -0.85 13.10 -16.53
CA ARG A 82 0.47 12.43 -16.58
C ARG A 82 0.41 10.91 -16.40
N LEU A 83 -0.53 10.42 -15.59
CA LEU A 83 -0.78 8.97 -15.37
C LEU A 83 -1.33 8.27 -16.61
N ILE A 84 -2.13 8.96 -17.44
CA ILE A 84 -2.62 8.38 -18.69
C ILE A 84 -1.43 8.13 -19.61
N ALA A 85 -0.53 9.10 -19.76
CA ALA A 85 0.68 8.92 -20.57
C ALA A 85 1.57 7.78 -20.04
N ASP A 86 1.80 7.71 -18.72
CA ASP A 86 2.59 6.65 -18.07
C ASP A 86 2.03 5.24 -18.33
N VAL A 87 0.71 5.08 -18.35
CA VAL A 87 0.07 3.77 -18.57
C VAL A 87 -0.06 3.42 -20.06
N VAL A 88 -0.41 4.39 -20.90
CA VAL A 88 -0.80 4.15 -22.32
C VAL A 88 0.42 4.12 -23.24
N CYS A 89 1.43 4.94 -23.00
CA CYS A 89 2.51 5.19 -23.96
C CYS A 89 3.66 4.17 -23.92
N PHE A 90 3.62 3.20 -23.00
CA PHE A 90 4.71 2.27 -22.75
C PHE A 90 4.30 0.82 -22.99
N LYS A 91 5.30 -0.04 -23.20
CA LYS A 91 5.12 -1.45 -23.59
C LYS A 91 4.41 -2.29 -22.53
N GLY A 92 4.60 -1.97 -21.25
CA GLY A 92 4.06 -2.74 -20.13
C GLY A 92 4.01 -1.91 -18.86
N PRO A 93 3.46 -2.45 -17.76
CA PRO A 93 3.34 -1.78 -16.48
C PRO A 93 4.68 -1.78 -15.74
N HIS A 94 5.59 -0.87 -16.12
CA HIS A 94 6.87 -0.75 -15.43
C HIS A 94 6.69 -0.43 -13.93
N ILE A 95 7.67 -0.85 -13.13
CA ILE A 95 7.70 -0.54 -11.70
C ILE A 95 7.66 0.98 -11.51
N ASN A 96 6.61 1.47 -10.81
CA ASN A 96 6.50 2.87 -10.40
C ASN A 96 7.49 3.19 -9.28
N HIS A 97 7.50 2.36 -8.23
CA HIS A 97 8.44 2.39 -7.11
C HIS A 97 8.56 0.99 -6.48
N LEU A 98 9.65 0.75 -5.75
CA LEU A 98 9.79 -0.37 -4.81
C LEU A 98 10.08 0.22 -3.43
N THR A 99 9.19 -0.04 -2.48
CA THR A 99 9.23 0.56 -1.15
C THR A 99 9.85 -0.42 -0.16
N PRO A 100 11.05 -0.14 0.40
CA PRO A 100 11.57 -0.92 1.51
C PRO A 100 10.89 -0.54 2.83
N ARG A 101 10.90 -1.47 3.78
CA ARG A 101 10.40 -1.25 5.14
C ARG A 101 11.54 -0.75 6.05
N THR A 102 11.31 0.37 6.75
CA THR A 102 12.15 0.84 7.87
C THR A 102 11.44 0.64 9.21
N LEU A 103 12.22 0.59 10.30
CA LEU A 103 11.70 0.60 11.66
C LEU A 103 11.49 2.02 12.19
N ASP A 104 12.19 3.01 11.61
CA ASP A 104 12.14 4.41 11.98
C ASP A 104 12.23 5.27 10.72
N ILE A 105 11.08 5.81 10.30
CA ILE A 105 10.98 6.66 9.12
C ILE A 105 11.53 8.08 9.37
N ASP A 106 11.49 8.56 10.61
CA ASP A 106 11.97 9.90 10.95
C ASP A 106 13.50 9.96 10.83
N THR A 107 14.19 8.94 11.36
CA THR A 107 15.63 8.78 11.20
C THR A 107 16.02 8.66 9.72
N VAL A 108 15.30 7.85 8.94
CA VAL A 108 15.58 7.70 7.50
C VAL A 108 15.37 9.03 6.75
N GLN A 109 14.29 9.76 7.02
CA GLN A 109 14.01 11.04 6.38
C GLN A 109 15.09 12.09 6.70
N GLN A 110 15.62 12.09 7.94
CA GLN A 110 16.72 12.97 8.34
C GLN A 110 18.04 12.65 7.63
N GLU A 111 18.35 11.36 7.39
CA GLU A 111 19.58 10.93 6.71
C GLU A 111 19.52 11.04 5.18
N MET A 112 18.32 11.07 4.58
CA MET A 112 18.15 11.11 3.12
C MET A 112 18.95 12.23 2.43
N PRO A 113 18.93 13.50 2.90
CA PRO A 113 19.71 14.58 2.29
C PRO A 113 21.22 14.33 2.28
N GLU A 114 21.77 13.68 3.31
CA GLU A 114 23.20 13.34 3.38
C GLU A 114 23.61 12.35 2.29
N ARG A 115 22.64 11.63 1.73
CA ARG A 115 22.79 10.65 0.64
C ARG A 115 22.33 11.20 -0.71
N GLY A 116 22.07 12.50 -0.81
CA GLY A 116 21.62 13.16 -2.05
C GLY A 116 20.15 12.90 -2.40
N ILE A 117 19.36 12.39 -1.46
CA ILE A 117 17.92 12.15 -1.63
C ILE A 117 17.16 13.31 -1.00
N THR A 118 16.30 13.97 -1.77
CA THR A 118 15.42 15.03 -1.24
C THR A 118 14.03 14.44 -1.00
N PRO A 119 13.66 14.10 0.26
CA PRO A 119 12.32 13.63 0.57
C PRO A 119 11.31 14.76 0.45
N LYS A 120 10.04 14.39 0.34
CA LYS A 120 8.96 15.33 0.59
C LYS A 120 9.01 15.85 2.03
N ALA A 121 8.52 17.08 2.19
CA ALA A 121 8.46 17.75 3.48
C ALA A 121 7.51 17.06 4.48
N ILE A 122 6.58 16.23 4.00
CA ILE A 122 5.53 15.62 4.82
C ILE A 122 5.65 14.10 4.75
N VAL A 123 5.53 13.47 5.90
CA VAL A 123 5.31 12.03 6.04
C VAL A 123 3.80 11.78 6.07
N GLU A 124 3.30 10.95 5.15
CA GLU A 124 1.91 10.51 5.14
C GLU A 124 1.68 9.45 6.23
N GLY A 125 0.48 9.45 6.82
CA GLY A 125 0.10 8.51 7.88
C GLY A 125 -0.09 9.20 9.24
N PRO A 126 -0.13 8.44 10.34
CA PRO A 126 -0.16 9.00 11.69
C PRO A 126 1.18 9.69 12.02
N PRO A 127 1.22 10.52 13.07
CA PRO A 127 2.48 11.09 13.54
C PRO A 127 3.38 9.99 14.16
N ALA A 128 4.59 10.37 14.58
CA ALA A 128 5.47 9.49 15.34
C ALA A 128 4.80 9.01 16.64
N ARG A 129 4.96 7.72 16.96
CA ARG A 129 4.25 7.00 18.03
C ARG A 129 5.12 5.91 18.63
N SER A 130 4.93 5.64 19.92
CA SER A 130 5.58 4.52 20.63
C SER A 130 5.02 3.18 20.16
N CYS A 131 3.72 3.14 19.85
CA CYS A 131 3.01 2.02 19.24
C CYS A 131 2.52 2.45 17.85
N PRO A 132 3.34 2.32 16.79
CA PRO A 132 2.95 2.72 15.44
C PRO A 132 1.68 1.99 14.98
N ILE A 133 0.78 2.70 14.32
CA ILE A 133 -0.48 2.19 13.76
C ILE A 133 -0.48 2.34 12.24
N LEU A 134 -1.13 1.43 11.52
CA LEU A 134 -1.17 1.41 10.05
C LEU A 134 0.23 1.47 9.44
N LEU A 135 0.52 2.48 8.62
CA LEU A 135 1.85 2.76 8.12
C LEU A 135 2.10 4.27 8.07
N ARG A 136 3.39 4.63 8.08
CA ARG A 136 3.90 5.96 7.74
C ARG A 136 4.75 5.85 6.49
N GLN A 137 4.70 6.82 5.59
CA GLN A 137 5.48 6.78 4.35
C GLN A 137 5.84 8.17 3.83
N THR A 138 6.90 8.25 3.03
CA THR A 138 7.25 9.47 2.28
C THR A 138 7.90 9.10 0.95
N SER A 139 7.77 9.98 -0.04
CA SER A 139 8.37 9.78 -1.37
C SER A 139 9.44 10.81 -1.69
N PHE A 140 10.26 10.49 -2.68
CA PHE A 140 11.36 11.34 -3.15
C PHE A 140 11.57 11.17 -4.65
N LYS A 141 12.13 12.19 -5.29
CA LYS A 141 12.53 12.10 -6.70
C LYS A 141 13.76 11.20 -6.80
N ALA A 142 13.68 10.09 -7.53
CA ALA A 142 14.78 9.12 -7.63
C ALA A 142 15.62 9.31 -8.91
N LEU A 143 14.98 9.35 -10.08
CA LEU A 143 15.70 9.41 -11.36
C LEU A 143 14.87 10.10 -12.44
N GLU A 144 15.52 10.81 -13.36
CA GLU A 144 14.89 11.24 -14.62
C GLU A 144 15.30 10.30 -15.75
N GLU A 145 14.34 9.87 -16.56
CA GLU A 145 14.59 8.93 -17.65
C GLU A 145 14.28 9.54 -19.01
N ARG A 146 15.14 9.21 -19.98
CA ARG A 146 14.95 9.62 -21.37
C ARG A 146 13.98 8.67 -22.05
N VAL A 147 13.07 9.22 -22.85
CA VAL A 147 12.11 8.45 -23.63
C VAL A 147 12.27 8.73 -25.13
N ASN A 148 12.29 7.65 -25.90
CA ASN A 148 12.36 7.66 -27.35
C ASN A 148 10.97 7.44 -27.93
N PHE A 149 10.62 8.21 -28.97
CA PHE A 149 9.30 8.16 -29.60
C PHE A 149 9.37 7.61 -31.03
N ILE A 150 8.27 7.01 -31.48
CA ILE A 150 8.13 6.52 -32.86
C ILE A 150 8.26 7.69 -33.85
N GLY A 151 9.01 7.45 -34.94
CA GLY A 151 9.26 8.46 -35.98
C GLY A 151 10.33 9.50 -35.60
N GLY A 152 10.81 9.45 -34.35
CA GLY A 152 11.89 10.27 -33.86
C GLY A 152 13.28 9.76 -34.27
N ARG A 153 14.21 10.67 -34.61
CA ARG A 153 15.64 10.30 -34.66
C ARG A 153 16.12 10.13 -33.23
N ARG A 154 16.78 9.00 -32.94
CA ARG A 154 17.27 8.62 -31.59
C ARG A 154 18.08 9.71 -30.87
N ASP A 155 18.66 10.66 -31.60
CA ASP A 155 19.47 11.77 -31.05
C ASP A 155 18.82 13.17 -31.15
N GLU A 156 17.67 13.36 -31.81
CA GLU A 156 17.07 14.70 -32.05
C GLU A 156 15.70 14.90 -31.40
N THR A 157 14.89 13.84 -31.24
CA THR A 157 13.56 13.91 -30.59
C THR A 157 13.63 13.24 -29.23
N VAL A 158 14.39 13.86 -28.33
CA VAL A 158 14.46 13.47 -26.92
C VAL A 158 13.34 14.20 -26.19
N GLY A 159 12.30 13.48 -25.78
CA GLY A 159 11.42 13.96 -24.71
C GLY A 159 11.94 13.44 -23.38
N THR A 160 11.89 14.27 -22.34
CA THR A 160 12.12 13.83 -20.96
C THR A 160 10.79 13.33 -20.41
N HIS A 161 10.69 12.03 -20.09
CA HIS A 161 9.59 11.56 -19.27
C HIS A 161 9.89 11.87 -17.81
N THR A 162 8.84 12.22 -17.08
CA THR A 162 9.02 12.72 -15.73
C THR A 162 9.47 11.62 -14.77
N ALA A 163 10.12 12.05 -13.70
CA ALA A 163 10.94 11.24 -12.83
C ALA A 163 10.28 9.95 -12.30
N ARG A 164 11.10 8.89 -12.15
CA ARG A 164 10.82 7.79 -11.23
C ARG A 164 10.89 8.32 -9.81
N PHE A 165 9.96 7.89 -8.97
CA PHE A 165 9.93 8.22 -7.56
C PHE A 165 10.37 7.01 -6.75
N GLY A 166 11.11 7.28 -5.69
CA GLY A 166 11.34 6.31 -4.64
C GLY A 166 10.39 6.57 -3.48
N GLU A 167 10.19 5.57 -2.66
CA GLU A 167 9.35 5.63 -1.48
C GLU A 167 10.02 4.84 -0.35
N ILE A 168 9.68 5.19 0.88
CA ILE A 168 10.05 4.47 2.10
C ILE A 168 8.81 4.37 2.99
N GLU A 169 8.64 3.23 3.68
CA GLU A 169 7.53 3.02 4.60
C GLU A 169 7.96 2.44 5.95
N GLN A 170 7.23 2.77 7.00
CA GLN A 170 7.29 2.15 8.32
C GLN A 170 5.91 1.56 8.65
N ARG A 171 5.84 0.24 8.85
CA ARG A 171 4.58 -0.48 9.14
C ARG A 171 4.41 -0.73 10.64
N GLY A 172 3.27 -0.27 11.15
CA GLY A 172 2.77 -0.48 12.51
C GLY A 172 1.71 -1.57 12.60
N ILE A 173 0.88 -1.52 13.65
CA ILE A 173 -0.20 -2.48 13.93
C ILE A 173 -1.43 -2.24 13.05
N ALA A 174 -2.08 -3.32 12.61
CA ALA A 174 -3.36 -3.30 11.92
C ALA A 174 -4.49 -2.89 12.87
N LEU A 175 -5.36 -1.98 12.41
CA LEU A 175 -6.46 -1.45 13.22
C LEU A 175 -7.76 -2.22 12.95
N THR A 176 -8.59 -2.36 13.99
CA THR A 176 -9.98 -2.80 13.83
C THR A 176 -10.83 -1.70 13.18
N ALA A 177 -12.08 -2.00 12.82
CA ALA A 177 -13.00 -0.98 12.31
C ALA A 177 -13.13 0.24 13.24
N GLU A 178 -13.19 0.04 14.56
CA GLU A 178 -13.29 1.13 15.54
C GLU A 178 -11.99 1.93 15.65
N GLY A 179 -10.83 1.26 15.66
CA GLY A 179 -9.54 1.95 15.58
C GLY A 179 -9.40 2.73 14.29
N ARG A 180 -9.91 2.19 13.18
CA ARG A 180 -9.86 2.81 11.86
C ARG A 180 -10.70 4.07 11.81
N LYS A 181 -11.93 4.01 12.33
CA LYS A 181 -12.85 5.14 12.49
C LYS A 181 -12.26 6.24 13.39
N LEU A 182 -11.60 5.88 14.50
CA LEU A 182 -10.92 6.86 15.36
C LEU A 182 -9.80 7.56 14.58
N TYR A 183 -8.94 6.81 13.89
CA TYR A 183 -7.90 7.40 13.05
C TYR A 183 -8.48 8.37 12.02
N ASP A 184 -9.55 7.99 11.29
CA ASP A 184 -10.12 8.84 10.24
C ASP A 184 -10.70 10.12 10.81
N THR A 185 -11.34 10.03 11.98
CA THR A 185 -11.87 11.19 12.70
C THR A 185 -10.75 12.18 13.05
N LEU A 186 -9.64 11.68 13.59
CA LEU A 186 -8.50 12.52 13.99
C LEU A 186 -7.77 13.12 12.78
N LEU A 187 -7.59 12.34 11.71
CA LEU A 187 -6.97 12.81 10.48
C LEU A 187 -7.85 13.86 9.78
N ALA A 188 -9.16 13.65 9.72
CA ALA A 188 -10.10 14.64 9.18
C ALA A 188 -10.07 15.94 9.98
N ALA A 189 -10.08 15.85 11.32
CA ALA A 189 -9.98 17.02 12.19
C ALA A 189 -8.67 17.80 11.98
N THR A 190 -7.55 17.09 11.76
CA THR A 190 -6.25 17.70 11.43
C THR A 190 -6.33 18.47 10.11
N ARG A 191 -6.85 17.83 9.05
CA ARG A 191 -7.00 18.44 7.71
C ARG A 191 -7.96 19.63 7.69
N HIS A 192 -8.96 19.65 8.58
CA HIS A 192 -9.85 20.79 8.76
C HIS A 192 -9.17 21.97 9.46
N ALA A 193 -8.25 21.71 10.37
CA ALA A 193 -7.55 22.74 11.13
C ALA A 193 -6.38 23.36 10.36
N VAL A 194 -5.58 22.55 9.66
CA VAL A 194 -4.43 23.00 8.88
C VAL A 194 -4.45 22.39 7.49
N GLN A 195 -4.48 23.27 6.48
CA GLN A 195 -4.27 22.88 5.08
C GLN A 195 -2.81 23.09 4.68
N ILE A 196 -2.25 22.08 4.03
CA ILE A 196 -0.96 22.14 3.37
C ILE A 196 -1.19 22.79 2.00
N ASN A 197 -0.57 23.95 1.75
CA ASN A 197 -0.65 24.55 0.42
C ASN A 197 0.38 23.93 -0.52
N VAL A 198 0.17 24.15 -1.81
CA VAL A 198 1.08 23.77 -2.91
C VAL A 198 2.52 24.15 -2.57
N GLY A 199 3.44 23.18 -2.70
CA GLY A 199 4.86 23.37 -2.38
C GLY A 199 5.25 23.17 -0.90
N GLY A 200 4.36 22.64 -0.07
CA GLY A 200 4.69 22.18 1.29
C GLY A 200 4.74 23.29 2.36
N SER A 201 4.26 24.49 2.07
CA SER A 201 4.05 25.51 3.11
C SER A 201 3.03 24.99 4.15
N ASN A 202 3.24 25.36 5.43
CA ASN A 202 2.53 24.83 6.60
C ASN A 202 2.81 23.36 6.96
N ALA A 203 3.82 22.70 6.37
CA ALA A 203 4.17 21.32 6.75
C ALA A 203 4.44 21.15 8.26
N ARG A 204 5.19 22.08 8.87
CA ARG A 204 5.45 22.06 10.33
C ARG A 204 4.19 22.28 11.17
N ASP A 205 3.30 23.16 10.72
CA ASP A 205 2.04 23.42 11.42
C ASP A 205 1.11 22.21 11.30
N TYR A 206 1.09 21.55 10.14
CA TYR A 206 0.36 20.31 9.91
C TYR A 206 0.88 19.18 10.79
N GLU A 207 2.20 18.96 10.86
CA GLU A 207 2.81 17.95 11.74
C GLU A 207 2.52 18.21 13.21
N THR A 208 2.56 19.48 13.63
CA THR A 208 2.24 19.88 15.01
C THR A 208 0.77 19.61 15.34
N GLU A 209 -0.15 20.01 14.46
CA GLU A 209 -1.59 19.77 14.63
C GLU A 209 -1.91 18.26 14.59
N LEU A 210 -1.27 17.51 13.68
CA LEU A 210 -1.41 16.06 13.57
C LEU A 210 -0.98 15.38 14.88
N ALA A 211 0.19 15.75 15.41
CA ALA A 211 0.68 15.24 16.69
C ALA A 211 -0.25 15.57 17.86
N GLU A 212 -0.79 16.79 17.92
CA GLU A 212 -1.73 17.22 18.97
C GLU A 212 -3.03 16.42 18.92
N ARG A 213 -3.65 16.31 17.74
CA ARG A 213 -4.91 15.56 17.54
C ARG A 213 -4.75 14.10 17.90
N PHE A 214 -3.66 13.47 17.49
CA PHE A 214 -3.41 12.04 17.72
C PHE A 214 -3.01 11.68 19.15
N ARG A 215 -2.86 12.65 20.07
CA ARG A 215 -2.83 12.36 21.51
C ARG A 215 -4.11 11.70 22.01
N ALA A 216 -5.23 11.91 21.32
CA ALA A 216 -6.50 11.24 21.61
C ALA A 216 -6.52 9.76 21.20
N PHE A 217 -5.51 9.28 20.47
CA PHE A 217 -5.35 7.86 20.12
C PHE A 217 -4.40 7.20 21.13
N PRO A 218 -4.80 6.12 21.84
CA PRO A 218 -3.94 5.46 22.83
C PRO A 218 -2.60 4.98 22.26
N ASP A 219 -1.48 5.32 22.90
CA ASP A 219 -0.12 5.02 22.42
C ASP A 219 0.58 3.89 23.22
N ASP A 220 -0.22 2.98 23.77
CA ASP A 220 0.25 1.77 24.45
C ASP A 220 -0.55 0.55 23.98
N TYR A 221 0.15 -0.57 23.75
CA TYR A 221 -0.46 -1.77 23.18
C TYR A 221 -1.55 -2.37 24.07
N GLU A 222 -1.50 -2.17 25.38
CA GLU A 222 -2.47 -2.76 26.30
C GLU A 222 -3.83 -2.05 26.20
N THR A 223 -3.86 -0.72 26.21
CA THR A 223 -5.08 0.06 25.95
C THR A 223 -5.64 -0.24 24.56
N LEU A 224 -4.79 -0.28 23.53
CA LEU A 224 -5.23 -0.63 22.17
C LEU A 224 -5.90 -2.01 22.10
N ARG A 225 -5.41 -2.98 22.87
CA ARG A 225 -5.95 -4.34 22.94
C ARG A 225 -7.26 -4.38 23.73
N VAL A 226 -7.30 -3.78 24.91
CA VAL A 226 -8.48 -3.79 25.80
C VAL A 226 -9.65 -3.02 25.18
N GLU A 227 -9.37 -1.87 24.55
CA GLU A 227 -10.36 -1.06 23.84
C GLU A 227 -10.68 -1.59 22.43
N LYS A 228 -10.03 -2.69 22.00
CA LYS A 228 -10.22 -3.35 20.70
C LYS A 228 -10.03 -2.41 19.52
N LEU A 229 -9.04 -1.53 19.59
CA LEU A 229 -8.70 -0.59 18.53
C LEU A 229 -7.75 -1.22 17.50
N ALA A 230 -7.07 -2.30 17.83
CA ALA A 230 -6.12 -2.96 16.94
C ALA A 230 -6.13 -4.49 17.12
N PHE A 231 -5.62 -5.19 16.11
CA PHE A 231 -5.59 -6.65 16.08
C PHE A 231 -4.29 -7.21 16.69
N PHE A 232 -4.43 -8.28 17.48
CA PHE A 232 -3.32 -8.91 18.19
C PHE A 232 -3.22 -10.40 17.88
N ARG A 233 -1.99 -10.90 17.81
CA ARG A 233 -1.68 -12.32 17.76
C ARG A 233 -1.43 -12.82 19.17
N TYR A 234 -2.14 -13.87 19.57
CA TYR A 234 -2.02 -14.46 20.88
C TYR A 234 -1.12 -15.69 20.85
N SER A 235 -0.30 -15.86 21.89
CA SER A 235 0.51 -17.06 22.09
C SER A 235 0.59 -17.43 23.57
N PRO A 236 0.64 -18.72 23.92
CA PRO A 236 0.80 -19.15 25.30
C PRO A 236 2.22 -18.86 25.78
N THR A 237 2.36 -18.33 26.99
CA THR A 237 3.68 -18.14 27.59
C THR A 237 4.15 -19.43 28.27
N LYS A 238 5.45 -19.49 28.61
CA LYS A 238 5.96 -20.58 29.45
C LYS A 238 5.26 -20.64 30.81
N ALA A 239 4.87 -19.50 31.37
CA ALA A 239 4.15 -19.45 32.64
C ALA A 239 2.74 -20.05 32.48
N GLY A 240 2.02 -19.66 31.43
CA GLY A 240 0.70 -20.22 31.11
C GLY A 240 0.73 -21.74 30.90
N LEU A 241 1.68 -22.23 30.11
CA LEU A 241 1.83 -23.68 29.87
C LEU A 241 2.18 -24.46 31.14
N ASN A 242 2.94 -23.87 32.06
CA ASN A 242 3.26 -24.50 33.34
C ASN A 242 2.09 -24.48 34.32
N ALA A 243 1.28 -23.42 34.31
CA ALA A 243 0.07 -23.31 35.11
C ALA A 243 -0.99 -24.31 34.65
N ALA A 244 -1.21 -24.43 33.34
CA ALA A 244 -2.14 -25.39 32.73
C ALA A 244 -1.84 -26.88 33.04
N LYS A 245 -0.61 -27.21 33.45
CA LYS A 245 -0.25 -28.57 33.91
C LYS A 245 -0.65 -28.85 35.35
N LYS A 246 -0.87 -27.81 36.15
CA LYS A 246 -1.12 -27.90 37.59
C LYS A 246 -2.60 -27.77 37.92
N GLU A 247 -3.31 -26.94 37.16
CA GLU A 247 -4.72 -26.62 37.38
C GLU A 247 -5.41 -26.28 36.07
N ASP A 248 -6.74 -26.37 36.07
CA ASP A 248 -7.56 -25.93 34.95
C ASP A 248 -7.61 -24.40 34.93
N LEU A 249 -7.08 -23.81 33.85
CA LEU A 249 -7.10 -22.36 33.68
C LEU A 249 -8.49 -21.90 33.22
N ALA A 250 -8.97 -20.81 33.80
CA ALA A 250 -10.21 -20.16 33.42
C ALA A 250 -10.07 -18.64 33.57
N GLY A 251 -10.73 -17.89 32.70
CA GLY A 251 -10.70 -16.43 32.76
C GLY A 251 -11.03 -15.77 31.42
N SER A 252 -11.20 -14.46 31.44
CA SER A 252 -11.24 -13.67 30.23
C SER A 252 -9.85 -13.61 29.57
N ILE A 253 -9.80 -13.28 28.29
CA ILE A 253 -8.53 -13.10 27.55
C ILE A 253 -7.66 -12.06 28.27
N ASN A 254 -8.26 -10.96 28.73
CA ASN A 254 -7.55 -9.91 29.47
C ASN A 254 -6.91 -10.49 30.75
N ALA A 255 -7.67 -11.25 31.54
CA ALA A 255 -7.13 -11.85 32.76
C ALA A 255 -5.96 -12.82 32.47
N LEU A 256 -6.03 -13.58 31.38
CA LEU A 256 -4.95 -14.47 30.97
C LEU A 256 -3.70 -13.70 30.53
N VAL A 257 -3.86 -12.53 29.91
CA VAL A 257 -2.73 -11.64 29.58
C VAL A 257 -2.16 -10.99 30.85
N ASP A 258 -3.01 -10.47 31.73
CA ASP A 258 -2.62 -9.83 33.00
C ASP A 258 -1.86 -10.79 33.94
N GLN A 259 -2.26 -12.06 33.96
CA GLN A 259 -1.57 -13.13 34.70
C GLN A 259 -0.28 -13.58 34.03
N GLY A 260 0.02 -13.08 32.82
CA GLY A 260 1.18 -13.44 32.02
C GLY A 260 1.09 -14.85 31.44
N TYR A 261 -0.12 -15.43 31.30
CA TYR A 261 -0.34 -16.75 30.70
C TYR A 261 -0.47 -16.70 29.18
N LEU A 262 -1.00 -15.59 28.66
CA LEU A 262 -0.97 -15.25 27.24
C LEU A 262 -0.07 -14.05 27.00
N ARG A 263 0.56 -14.02 25.82
CA ARG A 263 1.22 -12.86 25.26
C ARG A 263 0.44 -12.41 24.03
N ALA A 264 0.16 -11.12 23.95
CA ALA A 264 -0.45 -10.47 22.79
C ALA A 264 0.63 -9.67 22.05
N ASP A 265 0.90 -10.05 20.80
CA ASP A 265 1.82 -9.36 19.91
C ASP A 265 1.05 -8.60 18.83
N PRO A 266 1.46 -7.37 18.45
CA PRO A 266 0.77 -6.60 17.42
C PRO A 266 0.76 -7.34 16.07
N ILE A 267 -0.39 -7.44 15.42
CA ILE A 267 -0.45 -7.90 14.01
C ILE A 267 -0.05 -6.72 13.12
N ILE A 268 1.00 -6.89 12.32
CA ILE A 268 1.49 -5.84 11.42
C ILE A 268 0.45 -5.56 10.33
N TYR A 269 0.29 -4.28 9.99
CA TYR A 269 -0.54 -3.83 8.89
C TYR A 269 0.15 -4.11 7.55
N GLU A 270 -0.47 -4.94 6.71
CA GLU A 270 0.03 -5.39 5.42
C GLU A 270 -0.62 -4.67 4.22
N ASP A 271 -1.61 -3.80 4.45
CA ASP A 271 -2.29 -3.04 3.40
C ASP A 271 -1.71 -1.62 3.22
N PHE A 272 -2.50 -0.71 2.63
CA PHE A 272 -2.10 0.64 2.26
C PHE A 272 -3.08 1.69 2.81
N LEU A 273 -2.61 2.91 3.05
CA LEU A 273 -3.50 4.01 3.45
C LEU A 273 -4.56 4.28 2.35
N PRO A 274 -5.85 4.44 2.71
CA PRO A 274 -6.98 4.39 1.77
C PRO A 274 -6.99 5.47 0.66
N VAL A 275 -6.34 6.62 0.88
CA VAL A 275 -6.26 7.72 -0.12
C VAL A 275 -4.86 7.82 -0.75
N SER A 276 -3.93 6.96 -0.33
CA SER A 276 -2.53 7.14 -0.68
C SER A 276 -2.15 6.54 -2.02
N ALA A 277 -2.82 5.50 -2.54
CA ALA A 277 -2.47 4.99 -3.87
C ALA A 277 -2.63 6.08 -4.95
N ALA A 278 -3.81 6.70 -5.07
CA ALA A 278 -4.03 7.80 -6.02
C ALA A 278 -3.23 9.07 -5.64
N GLY A 279 -3.10 9.38 -4.36
CA GLY A 279 -2.34 10.53 -3.86
C GLY A 279 -0.82 10.42 -4.10
N ILE A 280 -0.24 9.23 -3.97
CA ILE A 280 1.15 8.92 -4.31
C ILE A 280 1.33 9.03 -5.82
N PHE A 281 0.42 8.45 -6.62
CA PHE A 281 0.49 8.60 -8.08
C PHE A 281 0.41 10.08 -8.51
N GLN A 282 -0.53 10.85 -7.99
CA GLN A 282 -0.67 12.29 -8.28
C GLN A 282 0.52 13.11 -7.82
N SER A 283 0.98 12.85 -6.59
CA SER A 283 2.07 13.62 -5.98
C SER A 283 3.46 13.21 -6.49
N ASN A 284 3.62 11.99 -7.02
CA ASN A 284 4.76 11.61 -7.86
C ASN A 284 4.64 12.29 -9.23
N LEU A 285 3.43 12.53 -9.71
CA LEU A 285 3.22 13.25 -10.96
C LEU A 285 3.16 14.78 -10.81
N GLY A 286 3.65 15.33 -9.70
CA GLY A 286 3.85 16.78 -9.51
C GLY A 286 2.58 17.61 -9.38
N SER A 287 1.42 16.99 -9.13
CA SER A 287 0.19 17.69 -8.76
C SER A 287 -0.06 17.53 -7.25
N ASP A 288 0.01 18.63 -6.50
CA ASP A 288 -0.28 18.67 -5.05
C ASP A 288 -1.79 18.83 -4.75
N GLU A 289 -2.64 18.92 -5.77
CA GLU A 289 -4.09 19.06 -5.58
C GLU A 289 -4.74 17.72 -5.19
N GLN A 290 -4.97 17.52 -3.88
CA GLN A 290 -5.87 16.48 -3.40
C GLN A 290 -7.32 16.85 -3.76
N LYS A 291 -7.79 16.44 -4.94
CA LYS A 291 -9.23 16.46 -5.23
C LYS A 291 -9.91 15.36 -4.41
N ASN A 292 -10.95 15.74 -3.66
CA ASN A 292 -11.86 14.81 -2.99
C ASN A 292 -12.55 13.97 -4.07
N TYR A 293 -12.00 12.80 -4.39
CA TYR A 293 -12.72 11.82 -5.18
C TYR A 293 -13.93 11.39 -4.36
N SER A 294 -15.12 11.74 -4.85
CA SER A 294 -16.36 11.23 -4.31
C SER A 294 -16.36 9.70 -4.45
N GLU A 295 -16.51 9.01 -3.32
CA GLU A 295 -16.60 7.56 -3.13
C GLU A 295 -17.86 6.95 -3.78
N GLN A 296 -18.14 7.24 -5.06
CA GLN A 296 -19.11 6.43 -5.78
C GLN A 296 -18.46 5.11 -6.14
N SER A 297 -18.70 4.13 -5.26
CA SER A 297 -18.85 2.70 -5.50
C SER A 297 -18.62 2.26 -6.95
N ASN A 298 -17.36 1.98 -7.29
CA ASN A 298 -16.99 1.27 -8.52
C ASN A 298 -16.26 -0.05 -8.21
N GLN A 299 -16.44 -0.58 -6.99
CA GLN A 299 -15.87 -1.86 -6.59
C GLN A 299 -16.42 -2.98 -7.48
N GLU A 300 -17.72 -2.98 -7.77
CA GLU A 300 -18.35 -3.96 -8.68
C GLU A 300 -17.66 -3.97 -10.05
N VAL A 301 -17.47 -2.80 -10.66
CA VAL A 301 -16.78 -2.67 -11.95
C VAL A 301 -15.32 -3.15 -11.87
N PHE A 302 -14.64 -2.86 -10.77
CA PHE A 302 -13.27 -3.31 -10.54
C PHE A 302 -13.19 -4.83 -10.38
N GLU A 303 -14.09 -5.43 -9.60
CA GLU A 303 -14.17 -6.88 -9.38
C GLU A 303 -14.58 -7.63 -10.64
N ASP A 304 -15.47 -7.06 -11.45
CA ASP A 304 -15.82 -7.57 -12.78
C ASP A 304 -14.60 -7.60 -13.70
N CYS A 305 -13.78 -6.54 -13.70
CA CYS A 305 -12.53 -6.50 -14.47
C CYS A 305 -11.46 -7.45 -13.91
N LEU A 306 -11.41 -7.62 -12.59
CA LEU A 306 -10.48 -8.52 -11.90
C LEU A 306 -10.85 -9.99 -12.12
N GLY A 307 -12.13 -10.28 -12.32
CA GLY A 307 -12.68 -11.63 -12.44
C GLY A 307 -12.92 -12.33 -11.09
N ALA A 308 -12.83 -11.60 -9.97
CA ALA A 308 -13.03 -12.10 -8.62
C ALA A 308 -13.30 -10.96 -7.63
N PRO A 309 -13.99 -11.22 -6.50
CA PRO A 309 -14.17 -10.23 -5.45
C PRO A 309 -12.84 -9.91 -4.75
N VAL A 310 -12.68 -8.67 -4.27
CA VAL A 310 -11.53 -8.33 -3.42
C VAL A 310 -11.75 -8.85 -2.01
N GLY A 311 -10.67 -9.32 -1.37
CA GLY A 311 -10.73 -9.75 0.03
C GLY A 311 -10.95 -8.55 0.96
N ASN A 312 -11.73 -8.75 2.02
CA ASN A 312 -11.88 -7.78 3.11
C ASN A 312 -10.72 -7.94 4.09
N GLU A 313 -9.87 -6.92 4.19
CA GLU A 313 -8.68 -6.94 5.02
C GLU A 313 -9.00 -7.06 6.51
N LEU A 314 -10.09 -6.45 6.97
CA LEU A 314 -10.51 -6.52 8.37
C LEU A 314 -10.92 -7.94 8.76
N ASP A 315 -11.60 -8.65 7.84
CA ASP A 315 -11.96 -10.06 8.04
C ASP A 315 -10.72 -10.95 8.09
N LEU A 316 -9.71 -10.67 7.25
CA LEU A 316 -8.43 -11.39 7.26
C LEU A 316 -7.68 -11.18 8.58
N TYR A 317 -7.57 -9.94 9.07
CA TYR A 317 -6.93 -9.66 10.36
C TYR A 317 -7.71 -10.25 11.54
N ALA A 318 -9.04 -10.18 11.52
CA ALA A 318 -9.89 -10.80 12.53
C ALA A 318 -9.72 -12.33 12.54
N GLY A 319 -9.62 -12.95 11.36
CA GLY A 319 -9.29 -14.37 11.22
C GLY A 319 -7.93 -14.71 11.86
N LEU A 320 -6.88 -13.95 11.54
CA LEU A 320 -5.54 -14.15 12.12
C LEU A 320 -5.52 -14.02 13.65
N GLU A 321 -6.20 -13.01 14.19
CA GLU A 321 -6.34 -12.83 15.64
C GLU A 321 -7.07 -14.03 16.26
N GLN A 322 -8.24 -14.38 15.71
CA GLN A 322 -9.10 -15.43 16.26
C GLN A 322 -8.44 -16.81 16.19
N ASP A 323 -7.75 -17.13 15.10
CA ASP A 323 -7.03 -18.38 14.92
C ASP A 323 -5.88 -18.50 15.91
N SER A 324 -5.07 -17.45 16.05
CA SER A 324 -3.96 -17.44 17.02
C SER A 324 -4.46 -17.60 18.45
N LEU A 325 -5.57 -16.96 18.79
CA LEU A 325 -6.22 -17.09 20.08
C LEU A 325 -6.74 -18.50 20.32
N ASN A 326 -7.42 -19.10 19.33
CA ASN A 326 -7.92 -20.47 19.43
C ASN A 326 -6.78 -21.46 19.69
N THR A 327 -5.71 -21.38 18.90
CA THR A 327 -4.50 -22.21 19.08
C THR A 327 -3.87 -21.99 20.46
N ALA A 328 -3.79 -20.74 20.93
CA ALA A 328 -3.22 -20.44 22.23
C ALA A 328 -4.06 -20.98 23.40
N LEU A 329 -5.38 -20.85 23.33
CA LEU A 329 -6.30 -21.38 24.34
C LEU A 329 -6.30 -22.92 24.36
N GLU A 330 -6.27 -23.56 23.19
CA GLU A 330 -6.13 -25.02 23.08
C GLU A 330 -4.84 -25.51 23.73
N ALA A 331 -3.71 -24.82 23.47
CA ALA A 331 -2.43 -25.14 24.10
C ALA A 331 -2.43 -24.96 25.63
N LEU A 332 -3.29 -24.09 26.16
CA LEU A 332 -3.51 -23.91 27.60
C LEU A 332 -4.57 -24.85 28.18
N GLY A 333 -5.14 -25.76 27.38
CA GLY A 333 -6.20 -26.68 27.82
C GLY A 333 -7.57 -26.02 28.04
N ILE A 334 -7.72 -24.74 27.66
CA ILE A 334 -8.96 -23.98 27.82
C ILE A 334 -9.87 -24.29 26.64
N ARG A 335 -10.82 -25.21 26.83
CA ARG A 335 -11.86 -25.46 25.83
C ARG A 335 -12.85 -24.31 25.85
N LYS A 336 -13.18 -23.73 24.69
CA LYS A 336 -14.35 -22.86 24.57
C LYS A 336 -15.56 -23.65 25.05
N ASN A 337 -16.19 -23.23 26.15
CA ASN A 337 -17.56 -23.65 26.41
C ASN A 337 -18.37 -23.14 25.21
N VAL A 338 -18.72 -24.06 24.31
CA VAL A 338 -19.70 -23.81 23.26
C VAL A 338 -21.01 -23.52 23.99
N ALA A 339 -21.38 -22.25 24.06
CA ALA A 339 -22.71 -21.81 24.44
C ALA A 339 -23.43 -21.35 23.18
#